data_AF-A0A176QH61-F1
#
_entry.id   AF-A0A176QH61-F1
#
_cell.length_a   1.000
_cell.length_b   1.000
_cell.length_c   1.000
_cell.angle_alpha   90.00
_cell.angle_beta   90.00
_cell.angle_gamma   90.00
#
_symmetry.space_group_name_H-M   'P 1'
#
loop_
_entity.id
_entity.type
_entity.pdbx_description
1 polymer ?
#
loop_
_entity_poly.entity_id
_entity_poly.type
_entity_poly.pdbx_seq_one_letter_code
_entity_poly.pdbx_strand_id
1 'polypeptide(L)'
;MTALELPPHPVDAPVLQAPVDLGGFALDLCCAPSVASYAAPVVERFMRYHEDGQHDDGLRTMVGFSIWQLRQSSPGRMTIQAPSYLSPDPDLTEDTTDDLTTALWVEAMHDDVLRQLDVDGDVVDLSSGVMCTRAALKVVESGGDDELVLTRHSPTSTSSSGWHLSTATKAGLIGRREGEVLAGLLVRGAPAVVALLPLPVGTTARLTTTRVLEVTTGAAPRRTTTGGTPFAAGERVTVEEHVDGLTVRATIAPALVEVARTLLRTAAAGGRERLVPGAALQTDYVTYRLEQAEPDVLDVTSPDFSHPLAYRSGTTVDLTEAVFAHVQQQTLVGRAGVGAEPTHVDDTIGIQRAVVDALADGQRIGVVLDRMALGDADRLDDGTRRSGWFVWANASTELTEDQRAVLNVDAGEVHSYARWLAPYLALPVGTMVQLFDDQLVRAHLVDPDRLDAAVESSPARTMGELLADPQIARPILVEDDSTG
;
A
#
# COMPACT_ATOMS: atom_id res chain seq x y z
N MET A 1 24.61 -10.20 2.70
CA MET A 1 25.02 -9.71 4.04
C MET A 1 25.11 -8.22 3.95
N THR A 2 24.17 -7.51 4.56
CA THR A 2 24.09 -6.04 4.50
C THR A 2 24.19 -5.51 5.92
N ALA A 3 25.11 -4.59 6.16
CA ALA A 3 25.15 -3.84 7.41
C ALA A 3 24.06 -2.76 7.35
N LEU A 4 23.19 -2.71 8.34
CA LEU A 4 22.10 -1.74 8.43
C LEU A 4 22.41 -0.71 9.50
N GLU A 5 22.36 0.57 9.13
CA GLU A 5 22.42 1.67 10.08
C GLU A 5 21.00 2.09 10.42
N LEU A 6 20.62 1.99 11.69
CA LEU A 6 19.30 2.43 12.15
C LEU A 6 19.30 3.94 12.36
N PRO A 7 18.24 4.66 11.96
CA PRO A 7 18.13 6.08 12.26
C PRO A 7 18.09 6.28 13.79
N PRO A 8 18.92 7.20 14.34
CA PRO A 8 18.90 7.47 15.77
C PRO A 8 17.53 8.03 16.18
N HIS A 9 17.09 7.72 17.41
CA HIS A 9 15.90 8.36 17.97
C HIS A 9 16.09 9.89 17.97
N PRO A 10 15.08 10.68 17.54
CA PRO A 10 15.16 12.12 17.55
C PRO A 10 15.54 12.66 18.94
N VAL A 11 16.48 13.60 18.98
CA VAL A 11 16.90 14.29 20.22
C VAL A 11 16.32 15.70 20.32
N ASP A 12 15.72 16.19 19.24
CA ASP A 12 15.07 17.49 19.20
C ASP A 12 13.79 17.46 20.06
N ALA A 13 13.53 18.57 20.74
CA ALA A 13 12.31 18.69 21.52
C ALA A 13 11.07 18.63 20.60
N PRO A 14 9.99 17.96 21.03
CA PRO A 14 8.74 17.97 20.29
C PRO A 14 8.19 19.39 20.23
N VAL A 15 7.71 19.78 19.07
CA VAL A 15 7.08 21.09 18.84
C VAL A 15 5.68 20.88 18.26
N LEU A 16 4.77 21.78 18.62
CA LEU A 16 3.46 21.85 18.00
C LEU A 16 3.64 22.24 16.53
N GLN A 17 3.18 21.38 15.63
CA GLN A 17 3.19 21.63 14.20
C GLN A 17 2.07 22.60 13.81
N ALA A 18 2.09 23.09 12.58
CA ALA A 18 0.98 23.89 12.06
C ALA A 18 -0.33 23.07 12.15
N PRO A 19 -1.39 23.60 12.79
CA PRO A 19 -2.64 22.86 12.91
C PRO A 19 -3.23 22.56 11.55
N VAL A 20 -3.79 21.36 11.38
CA VAL A 20 -4.48 20.94 10.16
C VAL A 20 -5.97 21.24 10.32
N ASP A 21 -6.56 21.99 9.39
CA ASP A 21 -8.00 22.24 9.40
C ASP A 21 -8.75 21.05 8.79
N LEU A 22 -9.63 20.42 9.56
CA LEU A 22 -10.48 19.32 9.12
C LEU A 22 -11.83 19.81 8.55
N GLY A 23 -12.04 21.12 8.38
CA GLY A 23 -13.34 21.66 7.94
C GLY A 23 -14.28 21.90 9.11
N GLY A 24 -13.81 22.63 10.12
CA GLY A 24 -14.59 23.04 11.30
C GLY A 24 -13.92 22.73 12.65
N PHE A 25 -12.87 21.92 12.66
CA PHE A 25 -12.03 21.64 13.82
C PHE A 25 -10.55 21.71 13.42
N ALA A 26 -9.70 22.23 14.30
CA ALA A 26 -8.25 22.19 14.11
C ALA A 26 -7.67 20.93 14.76
N LEU A 27 -6.87 20.18 13.99
CA LEU A 27 -6.13 19.01 14.43
C LEU A 27 -4.71 19.41 14.79
N ASP A 28 -4.37 19.25 16.07
CA ASP A 28 -3.09 19.56 16.66
C ASP A 28 -2.19 18.31 16.69
N LEU A 29 -0.95 18.47 16.22
CA LEU A 29 0.08 17.44 16.16
C LEU A 29 1.34 17.97 16.87
N CYS A 30 1.87 17.24 17.86
CA CYS A 30 3.10 17.60 18.54
C CYS A 30 4.15 16.49 18.33
N CYS A 31 5.28 16.84 17.70
CA CYS A 31 6.35 15.90 17.41
C CYS A 31 7.67 16.63 17.11
N ALA A 32 8.78 15.90 17.13
CA ALA A 32 10.04 16.43 16.62
C ALA A 32 9.92 16.75 15.11
N PRO A 33 10.50 17.87 14.63
CA PRO A 33 10.41 18.28 13.23
C PRO A 33 10.95 17.24 12.23
N SER A 34 11.96 16.47 12.63
CA SER A 34 12.62 15.47 11.78
C SER A 34 11.74 14.28 11.39
N VAL A 35 10.65 14.03 12.12
CA VAL A 35 9.71 12.93 11.87
C VAL A 35 8.31 13.42 11.47
N ALA A 36 8.10 14.74 11.40
CA ALA A 36 6.78 15.33 11.16
C ALA A 36 6.15 14.88 9.82
N SER A 37 6.95 14.63 8.78
CA SER A 37 6.45 14.17 7.48
C SER A 37 5.79 12.78 7.54
N TYR A 38 6.14 11.96 8.52
CA TYR A 38 5.56 10.63 8.70
C TYR A 38 4.16 10.67 9.33
N ALA A 39 3.68 11.83 9.77
CA ALA A 39 2.33 11.98 10.32
C ALA A 39 1.24 12.06 9.24
N ALA A 40 1.60 12.28 7.97
CA ALA A 40 0.63 12.48 6.89
C ALA A 40 -0.41 11.36 6.77
N PRO A 41 -0.05 10.05 6.76
CA PRO A 41 -1.04 8.98 6.67
C PRO A 41 -2.05 8.95 7.82
N VAL A 42 -1.61 9.36 9.02
CA VAL A 42 -2.47 9.42 10.22
C VAL A 42 -3.44 10.59 10.13
N VAL A 43 -2.95 11.77 9.71
CA VAL A 43 -3.78 12.96 9.49
C VAL A 43 -4.83 12.68 8.42
N GLU A 44 -4.43 12.10 7.29
CA GLU A 44 -5.34 11.70 6.20
C GLU A 44 -6.40 10.69 6.68
N ARG A 45 -6.05 9.79 7.59
CA ARG A 45 -7.00 8.85 8.18
C ARG A 45 -8.07 9.56 9.01
N PHE A 46 -7.69 10.52 9.85
CA PHE A 46 -8.65 11.29 10.64
C PHE A 46 -9.45 12.30 9.81
N MET A 47 -8.87 12.83 8.72
CA MET A 47 -9.62 13.63 7.75
C MET A 47 -10.80 12.83 7.18
N ARG A 48 -10.55 11.60 6.72
CA ARG A 48 -11.60 10.72 6.18
C ARG A 48 -12.68 10.39 7.20
N TYR A 49 -12.29 10.05 8.43
CA TYR A 49 -13.28 9.85 9.50
C TYR A 49 -14.15 11.07 9.74
N HIS A 50 -13.56 12.27 9.76
CA HIS A 50 -14.32 13.50 9.91
C HIS A 50 -15.30 13.72 8.74
N GLU A 51 -14.88 13.45 7.51
CA GLU A 51 -15.76 13.49 6.32
C GLU A 51 -16.95 12.53 6.44
N ASP A 52 -16.73 11.35 7.03
CA ASP A 52 -17.78 10.37 7.33
C ASP A 52 -18.61 10.73 8.59
N GLY A 53 -18.38 11.90 9.17
CA GLY A 53 -19.07 12.39 10.36
C GLY A 53 -18.55 11.82 11.68
N GLN A 54 -17.42 11.13 11.67
CA GLN A 54 -16.76 10.54 12.84
C GLN A 54 -15.61 11.42 13.32
N HIS A 55 -15.81 12.15 14.41
CA HIS A 55 -14.79 13.04 15.00
C HIS A 55 -14.91 13.10 16.53
N ASP A 56 -15.41 12.02 17.13
CA ASP A 56 -15.66 11.96 18.56
C ASP A 56 -14.36 11.88 19.37
N ASP A 57 -14.39 12.45 20.58
CA ASP A 57 -13.32 12.28 21.56
C ASP A 57 -13.11 10.79 21.85
N GLY A 58 -11.88 10.32 21.63
CA GLY A 58 -11.50 8.93 21.81
C GLY A 58 -11.60 8.04 20.58
N LEU A 59 -11.92 8.58 19.39
CA LEU A 59 -11.84 7.84 18.13
C LEU A 59 -10.42 7.30 17.91
N ARG A 60 -10.29 6.00 17.64
CA ARG A 60 -9.01 5.29 17.46
C ARG A 60 -8.87 4.74 16.05
N THR A 61 -7.64 4.70 15.53
CA THR A 61 -7.31 4.08 14.24
C THR A 61 -5.95 3.42 14.28
N MET A 62 -5.74 2.36 13.50
CA MET A 62 -4.44 1.73 13.30
C MET A 62 -3.84 2.24 12.00
N VAL A 63 -2.66 2.83 12.05
CA VAL A 63 -1.91 3.26 10.86
C VAL A 63 -0.45 2.92 11.09
N GLY A 64 0.10 2.11 10.18
CA GLY A 64 1.47 1.62 10.29
C GLY A 64 1.65 0.67 11.48
N PHE A 65 2.69 0.89 12.26
CA PHE A 65 2.97 0.14 13.47
C PHE A 65 2.05 0.54 14.64
N SER A 66 1.58 1.79 14.66
CA SER A 66 0.96 2.39 15.85
C SER A 66 -0.57 2.53 15.78
N ILE A 67 -1.19 2.55 16.96
CA ILE A 67 -2.56 3.02 17.16
C ILE A 67 -2.52 4.52 17.44
N TRP A 68 -3.48 5.23 16.87
CA TRP A 68 -3.60 6.68 17.00
C TRP A 68 -4.98 7.00 17.53
N GLN A 69 -5.07 7.99 18.42
CA GLN A 69 -6.32 8.37 19.09
C GLN A 69 -6.56 9.87 18.99
N LEU A 70 -7.77 10.28 18.66
CA LEU A 70 -8.20 11.67 18.80
C LEU A 70 -8.58 11.95 20.25
N ARG A 71 -8.13 13.10 20.74
CA ARG A 71 -8.60 13.67 22.00
C ARG A 71 -9.05 15.09 21.83
N GLN A 72 -10.19 15.44 22.42
CA GLN A 72 -10.64 16.83 22.42
C GLN A 72 -9.81 17.66 23.41
N SER A 73 -9.02 18.60 22.88
CA SER A 73 -8.18 19.50 23.69
C SER A 73 -8.93 20.77 24.10
N SER A 74 -9.79 21.29 23.22
CA SER A 74 -10.70 22.40 23.51
C SER A 74 -11.89 22.39 22.54
N PRO A 75 -12.94 23.20 22.74
CA PRO A 75 -13.99 23.36 21.73
C PRO A 75 -13.40 23.73 20.36
N GLY A 76 -13.72 22.95 19.32
CA GLY A 76 -13.17 23.18 17.97
C GLY A 76 -11.73 22.71 17.77
N ARG A 77 -11.09 22.03 18.74
CA ARG A 77 -9.71 21.53 18.61
C ARG A 77 -9.57 20.09 19.09
N MET A 78 -8.88 19.29 18.28
CA MET A 78 -8.55 17.90 18.56
C MET A 78 -7.03 17.75 18.56
N THR A 79 -6.52 16.82 19.34
CA THR A 79 -5.10 16.47 19.39
C THR A 79 -4.96 14.99 19.07
N ILE A 80 -3.99 14.64 18.22
CA ILE A 80 -3.63 13.25 17.98
C ILE A 80 -2.76 12.78 19.14
N GLN A 81 -3.04 11.58 19.63
CA GLN A 81 -2.23 10.89 20.62
C GLN A 81 -1.80 9.51 20.12
N ALA A 82 -0.68 9.03 20.64
CA ALA A 82 -0.13 7.69 20.39
C ALA A 82 0.23 7.01 21.73
N PRO A 83 0.47 5.69 21.74
CA PRO A 83 0.95 5.00 22.93
C PRO A 83 2.25 5.59 23.49
N SER A 84 2.34 5.67 24.81
CA SER A 84 3.52 6.16 25.52
C SER A 84 4.60 5.08 25.59
N TYR A 85 5.17 4.71 24.44
CA TYR A 85 6.12 3.60 24.31
C TYR A 85 7.31 3.64 25.28
N LEU A 86 7.73 4.84 25.70
CA LEU A 86 8.88 5.03 26.59
C LEU A 86 8.54 4.93 28.08
N SER A 87 7.25 4.77 28.44
CA SER A 87 6.82 4.54 29.82
C SER A 87 7.38 3.23 30.38
N PRO A 88 7.63 3.13 31.70
CA PRO A 88 8.20 1.92 32.29
C PRO A 88 7.39 0.64 32.11
N ASP A 89 6.07 0.75 32.08
CA ASP A 89 5.10 -0.34 31.93
C ASP A 89 3.87 0.21 31.17
N PRO A 90 3.97 0.39 29.83
CA PRO A 90 2.93 1.08 29.07
C PRO A 90 1.73 0.18 28.85
N ASP A 91 0.55 0.62 29.26
CA ASP A 91 -0.70 0.13 28.66
C ASP A 91 -0.79 0.71 27.25
N LEU A 92 -0.49 -0.12 26.24
CA LEU A 92 -0.44 0.31 24.83
C LEU A 92 -1.77 0.84 24.28
N THR A 93 -2.86 0.72 25.04
CA THR A 93 -4.17 1.26 24.67
C THR A 93 -4.61 2.45 25.51
N GLU A 94 -4.29 2.48 26.79
CA GLU A 94 -4.76 3.51 27.72
C GLU A 94 -3.71 4.58 28.00
N ASP A 95 -2.42 4.21 28.08
CA ASP A 95 -1.32 5.14 28.37
C ASP A 95 -0.88 5.86 27.09
N THR A 96 -1.55 6.97 26.79
CA THR A 96 -1.34 7.75 25.57
C THR A 96 -0.62 9.07 25.85
N THR A 97 0.09 9.58 24.85
CA THR A 97 0.82 10.85 24.87
C THR A 97 0.53 11.65 23.60
N ASP A 98 0.54 12.98 23.71
CA ASP A 98 0.50 13.91 22.59
C ASP A 98 1.87 14.14 21.95
N ASP A 99 2.96 13.67 22.56
CA ASP A 99 4.29 13.62 21.93
C ASP A 99 4.40 12.40 21.00
N LEU A 100 4.17 12.64 19.72
CA LEU A 100 4.13 11.59 18.69
C LEU A 100 5.52 11.18 18.19
N THR A 101 6.58 11.78 18.73
CA THR A 101 7.95 11.62 18.23
C THR A 101 8.39 10.16 18.18
N THR A 102 8.12 9.38 19.23
CA THR A 102 8.54 7.97 19.27
C THR A 102 7.75 7.12 18.28
N ALA A 103 6.43 7.31 18.19
CA ALA A 103 5.57 6.56 17.28
C ALA A 103 5.96 6.83 15.81
N LEU A 104 6.13 8.10 15.44
CA LEU A 104 6.54 8.50 14.09
C LEU A 104 7.98 8.06 13.76
N TRP A 105 8.87 8.03 14.75
CA TRP A 105 10.21 7.48 14.56
C TRP A 105 10.20 5.99 14.24
N VAL A 106 9.28 5.21 14.82
CA VAL A 106 9.13 3.79 14.45
C VAL A 106 8.70 3.64 13.00
N GLU A 107 7.73 4.44 12.53
CA GLU A 107 7.31 4.44 11.12
C GLU A 107 8.47 4.81 10.19
N ALA A 108 9.24 5.84 10.54
CA ALA A 108 10.42 6.27 9.79
C ALA A 108 11.50 5.18 9.73
N MET A 109 11.73 4.50 10.86
CA MET A 109 12.68 3.41 10.97
C MET A 109 12.28 2.20 10.12
N HIS A 110 10.97 1.88 10.05
CA HIS A 110 10.46 0.81 9.19
C HIS A 110 10.66 1.11 7.71
N ASP A 111 10.26 2.30 7.25
CA ASP A 111 10.45 2.69 5.85
C ASP A 111 11.95 2.72 5.47
N ASP A 112 12.80 3.23 6.36
CA ASP A 112 14.24 3.30 6.10
C ASP A 112 14.89 1.91 5.99
N VAL A 113 14.53 0.97 6.86
CA VAL A 113 15.03 -0.42 6.79
C VAL A 113 14.59 -1.12 5.50
N LEU A 114 13.31 -0.98 5.11
CA LEU A 114 12.79 -1.55 3.87
C LEU A 114 13.49 -0.95 2.65
N ARG A 115 13.72 0.36 2.66
CA ARG A 115 14.44 1.08 1.60
C ARG A 115 15.91 0.69 1.52
N GLN A 116 16.60 0.51 2.64
CA GLN A 116 18.01 0.09 2.66
C GLN A 116 18.20 -1.34 2.14
N LEU A 117 17.23 -2.22 2.36
CA LEU A 117 17.28 -3.61 1.91
C LEU A 117 16.62 -3.86 0.55
N ASP A 118 15.94 -2.86 -0.01
CA ASP A 118 15.21 -2.94 -1.28
C ASP A 118 14.22 -4.11 -1.32
N VAL A 119 13.47 -4.29 -0.24
CA VAL A 119 12.45 -5.33 -0.09
C VAL A 119 11.08 -4.71 0.22
N ASP A 120 10.02 -5.40 -0.20
CA ASP A 120 8.68 -5.07 0.27
C ASP A 120 8.51 -5.53 1.72
N GLY A 121 7.77 -4.74 2.49
CA GLY A 121 7.51 -4.99 3.89
C GLY A 121 6.24 -5.79 4.13
N ASP A 122 6.20 -6.48 5.25
CA ASP A 122 5.00 -7.02 5.86
C ASP A 122 4.56 -6.14 7.02
N VAL A 123 3.27 -5.84 7.13
CA VAL A 123 2.71 -5.15 8.29
C VAL A 123 2.84 -6.03 9.53
N VAL A 124 3.47 -5.44 10.54
CA VAL A 124 3.47 -5.89 11.93
C VAL A 124 3.11 -4.67 12.73
N ASP A 125 2.01 -4.73 13.49
CA ASP A 125 1.57 -3.63 14.34
C ASP A 125 2.01 -3.85 15.80
N LEU A 126 1.77 -2.85 16.64
CA LEU A 126 2.12 -2.88 18.06
C LEU A 126 1.48 -4.04 18.85
N SER A 127 0.37 -4.60 18.37
CA SER A 127 -0.39 -5.68 19.00
C SER A 127 0.05 -7.07 18.53
N SER A 128 0.93 -7.12 17.54
CA SER A 128 1.45 -8.36 17.00
C SER A 128 2.42 -9.02 17.98
N GLY A 129 2.22 -10.31 18.24
CA GLY A 129 3.02 -11.11 19.16
C GLY A 129 4.35 -11.55 18.55
N VAL A 130 5.45 -11.25 19.24
CA VAL A 130 6.81 -11.73 18.97
C VAL A 130 7.14 -12.84 19.95
N MET A 131 7.50 -14.01 19.43
CA MET A 131 7.84 -15.16 20.25
C MET A 131 9.27 -15.03 20.78
N CYS A 132 9.42 -14.85 22.07
CA CYS A 132 10.73 -14.63 22.68
C CYS A 132 11.12 -15.79 23.60
N THR A 133 12.35 -16.29 23.46
CA THR A 133 12.91 -17.19 24.48
C THR A 133 13.11 -16.42 25.79
N ARG A 134 12.95 -17.09 26.95
CA ARG A 134 13.22 -16.47 28.26
C ARG A 134 14.62 -15.86 28.36
N ALA A 135 15.61 -16.43 27.66
CA ALA A 135 16.97 -15.88 27.65
C ALA A 135 17.03 -14.56 26.89
N ALA A 136 16.39 -14.46 25.72
CA ALA A 136 16.31 -13.21 24.97
C ALA A 136 15.56 -12.13 25.74
N LEU A 137 14.43 -12.47 26.38
CA LEU A 137 13.69 -11.51 27.21
C LEU A 137 14.53 -10.90 28.31
N LYS A 138 15.37 -11.69 28.99
CA LYS A 138 16.29 -11.14 30.00
C LYS A 138 17.29 -10.15 29.42
N VAL A 139 17.76 -10.37 28.19
CA VAL A 139 18.67 -9.43 27.51
C VAL A 139 17.94 -8.12 27.23
N VAL A 140 16.71 -8.18 26.71
CA VAL A 140 15.85 -7.01 26.46
C VAL A 140 15.55 -6.25 27.76
N GLU A 141 15.11 -6.96 28.82
CA GLU A 141 14.78 -6.37 30.12
C GLU A 141 15.99 -5.71 30.82
N SER A 142 17.18 -6.27 30.64
CA SER A 142 18.41 -5.73 31.23
C SER A 142 19.06 -4.63 30.40
N GLY A 143 18.58 -4.39 29.17
CA GLY A 143 19.22 -3.48 28.22
C GLY A 143 20.64 -3.92 27.83
N GLY A 144 20.90 -5.23 27.86
CA GLY A 144 22.21 -5.79 27.56
C GLY A 144 22.58 -5.70 26.07
N ASP A 145 23.88 -5.79 25.79
CA ASP A 145 24.45 -5.83 24.43
C ASP A 145 24.75 -7.27 23.97
N ASP A 146 24.16 -8.27 24.63
CA ASP A 146 24.28 -9.66 24.22
C ASP A 146 23.67 -9.88 22.83
N GLU A 147 24.31 -10.73 22.04
CA GLU A 147 23.87 -11.00 20.67
C GLU A 147 22.57 -11.83 20.64
N LEU A 148 21.59 -11.28 19.93
CA LEU A 148 20.29 -11.84 19.65
C LEU A 148 20.20 -12.29 18.20
N VAL A 149 19.38 -13.31 17.97
CA VAL A 149 19.01 -13.83 16.66
C VAL A 149 17.50 -13.71 16.53
N LEU A 150 17.08 -12.98 15.50
CA LEU A 150 15.69 -12.76 15.14
C LEU A 150 15.40 -13.49 13.82
N THR A 151 14.40 -14.36 13.82
CA THR A 151 14.02 -15.16 12.63
C THR A 151 12.53 -14.99 12.35
N ARG A 152 12.18 -14.73 11.08
CA ARG A 152 10.77 -14.68 10.65
C ARG A 152 10.34 -15.98 10.01
N HIS A 153 9.35 -16.60 10.62
CA HIS A 153 8.60 -17.73 10.06
C HIS A 153 7.23 -17.25 9.59
N SER A 154 6.51 -18.13 8.87
CA SER A 154 5.11 -17.86 8.56
C SER A 154 4.30 -17.72 9.85
N PRO A 155 3.50 -16.64 10.00
CA PRO A 155 2.56 -16.48 11.11
C PRO A 155 1.67 -17.71 11.30
N THR A 156 1.41 -18.10 12.54
CA THR A 156 0.55 -19.26 12.85
C THR A 156 -0.87 -18.86 13.27
N SER A 157 -1.12 -17.58 13.50
CA SER A 157 -2.41 -17.00 13.89
C SER A 157 -2.44 -15.51 13.54
N THR A 158 -3.63 -14.89 13.66
CA THR A 158 -3.83 -13.44 13.44
C THR A 158 -3.10 -12.56 14.45
N SER A 159 -2.84 -13.06 15.67
CA SER A 159 -2.07 -12.36 16.69
C SER A 159 -0.56 -12.59 16.56
N SER A 160 -0.14 -13.61 15.82
CA SER A 160 1.28 -13.98 15.70
C SER A 160 1.94 -13.17 14.59
N SER A 161 3.04 -12.50 14.90
CA SER A 161 3.85 -11.82 13.88
C SER A 161 4.71 -12.77 13.04
N GLY A 162 4.84 -14.04 13.46
CA GLY A 162 5.79 -15.00 12.90
C GLY A 162 7.25 -14.76 13.32
N TRP A 163 7.55 -13.71 14.07
CA TRP A 163 8.90 -13.42 14.56
C TRP A 163 9.26 -14.23 15.80
N HIS A 164 10.46 -14.79 15.77
CA HIS A 164 11.08 -15.49 16.90
C HIS A 164 12.40 -14.83 17.30
N LEU A 165 12.50 -14.43 18.57
CA LEU A 165 13.69 -13.82 19.15
C LEU A 165 14.38 -14.77 20.14
N SER A 166 15.65 -15.05 19.88
CA SER A 166 16.48 -15.94 20.69
C SER A 166 17.88 -15.36 20.91
N THR A 167 18.66 -15.95 21.83
CA THR A 167 20.09 -15.62 22.00
C THR A 167 20.94 -16.46 21.08
N ALA A 168 22.08 -15.95 20.59
CA ALA A 168 22.98 -16.69 19.70
C ALA A 168 23.64 -17.95 20.31
N THR A 169 23.58 -18.16 21.64
CA THR A 169 24.28 -19.27 22.31
C THR A 169 23.46 -20.58 22.38
N LYS A 170 24.12 -21.72 22.10
CA LYS A 170 23.52 -23.08 22.12
C LYS A 170 22.84 -23.48 23.43
N ALA A 171 23.22 -22.88 24.57
CA ALA A 171 22.60 -23.15 25.86
C ALA A 171 21.16 -22.59 25.95
N GLY A 172 20.82 -21.56 25.17
CA GLY A 172 19.48 -20.97 25.08
C GLY A 172 18.49 -21.77 24.22
N LEU A 173 18.99 -22.66 23.34
CA LEU A 173 18.17 -23.50 22.45
C LEU A 173 17.52 -24.71 23.16
N ILE A 174 17.97 -25.05 24.37
CA ILE A 174 17.63 -26.32 25.05
C ILE A 174 16.53 -26.14 26.13
N GLY A 175 16.14 -24.91 26.46
CA GLY A 175 15.08 -24.60 27.44
C GLY A 175 13.89 -23.85 26.82
N ARG A 176 13.02 -24.56 26.10
CA ARG A 176 11.81 -24.03 25.41
C ARG A 176 10.71 -23.53 26.35
N ARG A 177 10.98 -22.51 27.17
CA ARG A 177 9.90 -21.64 27.64
C ARG A 177 9.98 -20.37 26.82
N GLU A 178 9.17 -20.37 25.77
CA GLU A 178 8.91 -19.22 24.93
C GLU A 178 7.73 -18.46 25.52
N GLY A 179 7.80 -17.14 25.48
CA GLY A 179 6.70 -16.25 25.83
C GLY A 179 6.43 -15.33 24.66
N GLU A 180 5.16 -15.12 24.36
CA GLU A 180 4.72 -14.12 23.40
C GLU A 180 4.79 -12.74 24.05
N VAL A 181 5.40 -11.78 23.37
CA VAL A 181 5.48 -10.38 23.79
C VAL A 181 4.96 -9.50 22.67
N LEU A 182 4.08 -8.56 23.01
CA LEU A 182 3.55 -7.60 22.03
C LEU A 182 4.68 -6.72 21.48
N ALA A 183 4.70 -6.52 20.17
CA ALA A 183 5.73 -5.76 19.49
C ALA A 183 5.89 -4.33 20.06
N GLY A 184 4.78 -3.68 20.43
CA GLY A 184 4.80 -2.34 21.02
C GLY A 184 5.59 -2.26 22.34
N LEU A 185 5.64 -3.34 23.12
CA LEU A 185 6.41 -3.40 24.37
C LEU A 185 7.93 -3.48 24.12
N LEU A 186 8.36 -3.80 22.90
CA LEU A 186 9.77 -3.89 22.53
C LEU A 186 10.37 -2.55 22.10
N VAL A 187 9.56 -1.52 21.83
CA VAL A 187 10.02 -0.21 21.33
C VAL A 187 11.08 0.42 22.25
N ARG A 188 10.85 0.37 23.57
CA ARG A 188 11.77 0.94 24.57
C ARG A 188 13.03 0.09 24.80
N GLY A 189 12.86 -1.22 24.88
CA GLY A 189 13.92 -2.14 25.33
C GLY A 189 14.75 -2.77 24.21
N ALA A 190 14.21 -2.85 22.99
CA ALA A 190 14.83 -3.49 21.85
C ALA A 190 14.43 -2.82 20.52
N PRO A 191 14.73 -1.52 20.33
CA PRO A 191 14.36 -0.82 19.10
C PRO A 191 14.93 -1.46 17.83
N ALA A 192 16.09 -2.12 17.90
CA ALA A 192 16.64 -2.83 16.74
C ALA A 192 15.82 -4.07 16.35
N VAL A 193 15.11 -4.70 17.30
CA VAL A 193 14.13 -5.75 16.98
C VAL A 193 12.96 -5.13 16.25
N VAL A 194 12.41 -4.03 16.80
CA VAL A 194 11.26 -3.32 16.22
C VAL A 194 11.55 -2.86 14.81
N ALA A 195 12.74 -2.33 14.54
CA ALA A 195 13.18 -1.87 13.23
C ALA A 195 13.05 -2.92 12.13
N LEU A 196 13.26 -4.20 12.48
CA LEU A 196 13.31 -5.31 11.54
C LEU A 196 11.95 -6.00 11.38
N LEU A 197 10.97 -5.70 12.24
CA LEU A 197 9.65 -6.31 12.19
C LEU A 197 8.92 -6.20 10.84
N PRO A 198 9.09 -5.15 10.01
CA PRO A 198 8.45 -5.14 8.72
C PRO A 198 9.10 -6.08 7.69
N LEU A 199 10.23 -6.73 7.97
CA LEU A 199 10.93 -7.54 6.96
C LEU A 199 10.25 -8.88 6.69
N PRO A 200 10.22 -9.36 5.44
CA PRO A 200 9.39 -10.48 5.01
C PRO A 200 9.77 -11.83 5.64
N VAL A 201 8.87 -12.81 5.53
CA VAL A 201 9.09 -14.19 5.99
C VAL A 201 10.36 -14.78 5.38
N GLY A 202 11.09 -15.57 6.17
CA GLY A 202 12.41 -16.11 5.79
C GLY A 202 13.57 -15.18 6.14
N THR A 203 13.30 -13.97 6.63
CA THR A 203 14.34 -13.08 7.16
C THR A 203 14.98 -13.65 8.41
N THR A 204 16.30 -13.60 8.48
CA THR A 204 17.10 -13.88 9.67
C THR A 204 18.04 -12.71 9.93
N ALA A 205 18.11 -12.25 11.16
CA ALA A 205 18.97 -11.17 11.58
C ALA A 205 19.75 -11.51 12.85
N ARG A 206 20.98 -11.01 12.93
CA ARG A 206 21.79 -10.95 14.15
C ARG A 206 21.87 -9.49 14.58
N LEU A 207 21.59 -9.24 15.85
CA LEU A 207 21.45 -7.88 16.39
C LEU A 207 21.77 -7.86 17.88
N THR A 208 22.00 -6.67 18.43
CA THR A 208 21.82 -6.40 19.86
C THR A 208 20.46 -5.75 20.07
N THR A 209 20.13 -5.32 21.29
CA THR A 209 18.91 -4.55 21.56
C THR A 209 18.84 -3.24 20.76
N THR A 210 19.99 -2.64 20.43
CA THR A 210 20.09 -1.30 19.84
C THR A 210 20.74 -1.24 18.46
N ARG A 211 21.37 -2.33 17.99
CA ARG A 211 22.12 -2.34 16.73
C ARG A 211 21.84 -3.59 15.91
N VAL A 212 21.73 -3.42 14.60
CA VAL A 212 21.69 -4.53 13.66
C VAL A 212 23.13 -4.88 13.26
N LEU A 213 23.52 -6.15 13.44
CA LEU A 213 24.86 -6.62 13.10
C LEU A 213 24.87 -7.23 11.69
N GLU A 214 23.83 -7.98 11.36
CA GLU A 214 23.72 -8.70 10.10
C GLU A 214 22.25 -8.99 9.79
N VAL A 215 21.84 -8.80 8.53
CA VAL A 215 20.55 -9.27 8.03
C VAL A 215 20.75 -10.11 6.78
N THR A 216 20.02 -11.22 6.73
CA THR A 216 19.84 -12.07 5.57
C THR A 216 18.36 -12.20 5.32
N THR A 217 17.89 -11.60 4.22
CA THR A 217 16.56 -11.85 3.68
C THR A 217 16.60 -13.13 2.83
N GLY A 218 15.52 -13.91 2.84
CA GLY A 218 15.38 -15.03 1.91
C GLY A 218 15.26 -14.55 0.46
N ALA A 219 14.77 -15.40 -0.45
CA ALA A 219 14.25 -14.95 -1.74
C ALA A 219 12.93 -14.18 -1.50
N ALA A 220 13.04 -13.03 -0.83
CA ALA A 220 11.94 -12.11 -0.68
C ALA A 220 11.78 -11.36 -2.00
N PRO A 221 10.53 -11.09 -2.44
CA PRO A 221 10.32 -10.20 -3.57
C PRO A 221 11.02 -8.88 -3.28
N ARG A 222 11.90 -8.47 -4.21
CA ARG A 222 12.48 -7.13 -4.19
C ARG A 222 11.35 -6.13 -4.29
N ARG A 223 11.54 -4.95 -3.67
CA ARG A 223 10.54 -3.88 -3.63
C ARG A 223 9.96 -3.66 -5.03
N THR A 224 8.81 -4.25 -5.31
CA THR A 224 8.07 -3.96 -6.52
C THR A 224 7.31 -2.71 -6.18
N THR A 225 7.88 -1.56 -6.55
CA THR A 225 7.21 -0.26 -6.45
C THR A 225 5.98 -0.27 -7.36
N THR A 226 4.90 -0.89 -6.88
CA THR A 226 3.58 -0.91 -7.51
C THR A 226 2.52 -0.24 -6.64
N GLY A 227 2.73 -0.05 -5.33
CA GLY A 227 1.69 0.47 -4.42
C GLY A 227 1.75 1.93 -3.99
N GLY A 228 2.91 2.56 -4.02
CA GLY A 228 3.04 4.01 -3.83
C GLY A 228 3.45 4.64 -5.15
N THR A 229 2.89 5.79 -5.51
CA THR A 229 3.67 6.66 -6.41
C THR A 229 4.91 7.07 -5.65
N PRO A 230 6.12 6.75 -6.13
CA PRO A 230 7.35 7.23 -5.51
C PRO A 230 7.52 8.76 -5.64
N PHE A 231 6.46 9.48 -6.02
CA PHE A 231 6.48 10.87 -6.46
C PHE A 231 5.55 11.78 -5.64
N ALA A 232 4.81 11.31 -4.64
CA ALA A 232 3.83 12.12 -3.91
C ALA A 232 4.41 13.42 -3.29
N ALA A 233 5.71 13.44 -2.92
CA ALA A 233 6.39 14.60 -2.32
C ALA A 233 7.55 15.19 -3.15
N GLY A 234 7.65 14.85 -4.44
CA GLY A 234 8.80 15.23 -5.30
C GLY A 234 8.64 16.55 -6.06
N GLU A 235 9.77 17.15 -6.47
CA GLU A 235 9.80 18.26 -7.43
C GLU A 235 9.01 17.89 -8.70
N ARG A 236 8.20 18.83 -9.21
CA ARG A 236 7.48 18.69 -10.48
C ARG A 236 8.16 19.51 -11.55
N VAL A 237 8.19 18.95 -12.75
CA VAL A 237 8.70 19.63 -13.93
C VAL A 237 7.60 19.81 -14.95
N THR A 238 7.70 20.92 -15.65
CA THR A 238 6.79 21.27 -16.74
C THR A 238 7.38 20.76 -18.05
N VAL A 239 6.59 20.00 -18.81
CA VAL A 239 6.91 19.57 -20.17
C VAL A 239 5.99 20.30 -21.14
N GLU A 240 6.57 20.86 -22.20
CA GLU A 240 5.85 21.65 -23.19
C GLU A 240 6.09 21.11 -24.59
N GLU A 241 5.04 21.12 -25.41
CA GLU A 241 5.08 20.85 -26.85
C GLU A 241 4.45 22.02 -27.59
N HIS A 242 5.09 22.49 -28.66
CA HIS A 242 4.68 23.69 -29.40
C HIS A 242 4.13 23.31 -30.77
N VAL A 243 2.93 23.80 -31.10
CA VAL A 243 2.21 23.47 -32.34
C VAL A 243 1.59 24.75 -32.92
N ASP A 244 2.12 25.23 -34.05
CA ASP A 244 1.58 26.38 -34.80
C ASP A 244 1.21 27.60 -33.93
N GLY A 245 2.09 27.97 -32.99
CA GLY A 245 1.91 29.11 -32.10
C GLY A 245 1.11 28.84 -30.83
N LEU A 246 0.65 27.60 -30.62
CA LEU A 246 0.05 27.12 -29.37
C LEU A 246 1.06 26.29 -28.58
N THR A 247 1.07 26.43 -27.26
CA THR A 247 1.81 25.57 -26.34
C THR A 247 0.85 24.62 -25.63
N VAL A 248 1.15 23.32 -25.64
CA VAL A 248 0.47 22.31 -24.81
C VAL A 248 1.42 21.90 -23.70
N ARG A 249 0.93 21.93 -22.46
CA ARG A 249 1.76 21.82 -21.25
C ARG A 249 1.27 20.70 -20.34
N ALA A 250 2.19 19.96 -19.74
CA ALA A 250 1.92 18.97 -18.71
C ALA A 250 2.86 19.15 -17.51
N THR A 251 2.34 18.99 -16.29
CA THR A 251 3.16 18.95 -15.07
C THR A 251 3.36 17.49 -14.66
N ILE A 252 4.61 17.08 -14.39
CA ILE A 252 4.91 15.68 -14.10
C ILE A 252 6.17 15.50 -13.25
N ALA A 253 6.31 14.34 -12.59
CA ALA A 253 7.54 13.92 -11.96
C ALA A 253 8.69 13.74 -12.99
N PRO A 254 9.94 14.14 -12.65
CA PRO A 254 11.09 14.07 -13.55
C PRO A 254 11.33 12.70 -14.20
N ALA A 255 11.05 11.60 -13.49
CA ALA A 255 11.25 10.24 -13.98
C ALA A 255 10.33 9.86 -15.16
N LEU A 256 9.24 10.60 -15.38
CA LEU A 256 8.21 10.28 -16.38
C LEU A 256 8.17 11.28 -17.55
N VAL A 257 9.12 12.22 -17.62
CA VAL A 257 9.16 13.30 -18.61
C VAL A 257 9.07 12.80 -20.05
N GLU A 258 9.81 11.74 -20.40
CA GLU A 258 9.81 11.24 -21.78
C GLU A 258 8.50 10.55 -22.18
N VAL A 259 7.78 9.98 -21.21
CA VAL A 259 6.44 9.42 -21.43
C VAL A 259 5.44 10.56 -21.66
N ALA A 260 5.46 11.59 -20.81
CA ALA A 260 4.63 12.79 -21.02
C ALA A 260 4.93 13.48 -22.36
N ARG A 261 6.21 13.63 -22.73
CA ARG A 261 6.62 14.21 -24.01
C ARG A 261 6.09 13.40 -25.20
N THR A 262 5.96 12.08 -25.05
CA THR A 262 5.38 11.21 -26.09
C THR A 262 3.86 11.39 -26.18
N LEU A 263 3.17 11.51 -25.05
CA LEU A 263 1.75 11.85 -24.99
C LEU A 263 1.46 13.18 -25.70
N LEU A 264 2.22 14.24 -25.36
CA LEU A 264 2.06 15.57 -25.96
C LEU A 264 2.34 15.57 -27.46
N ARG A 265 3.41 14.89 -27.91
CA ARG A 265 3.73 14.77 -29.34
C ARG A 265 2.65 14.01 -30.12
N THR A 266 2.07 12.99 -29.52
CA THR A 266 0.97 12.23 -30.13
C THR A 266 -0.29 13.09 -30.27
N ALA A 267 -0.60 13.90 -29.26
CA ALA A 267 -1.66 14.88 -29.34
C ALA A 267 -1.41 15.93 -30.43
N ALA A 268 -0.19 16.48 -30.47
CA ALA A 268 0.26 17.47 -31.45
C ALA A 268 0.20 16.96 -32.90
N ALA A 269 0.50 15.68 -33.13
CA ALA A 269 0.41 15.06 -34.45
C ALA A 269 -1.01 15.09 -35.05
N GLY A 270 -2.04 15.29 -34.22
CA GLY A 270 -3.42 15.49 -34.65
C GLY A 270 -3.72 16.83 -35.32
N GLY A 271 -2.78 17.78 -35.31
CA GLY A 271 -2.94 19.12 -35.88
C GLY A 271 -3.48 20.15 -34.89
N ARG A 272 -3.12 21.42 -35.08
CA ARG A 272 -3.49 22.56 -34.22
C ARG A 272 -5.00 22.70 -34.02
N GLU A 273 -5.79 22.36 -35.04
CA GLU A 273 -7.25 22.47 -35.06
C GLU A 273 -7.93 21.52 -34.06
N ARG A 274 -7.24 20.45 -33.63
CA ARG A 274 -7.75 19.51 -32.61
C ARG A 274 -7.39 19.91 -31.19
N LEU A 275 -6.42 20.82 -31.04
CA LEU A 275 -5.96 21.33 -29.75
C LEU A 275 -6.85 22.51 -29.33
N VAL A 276 -8.03 22.19 -28.82
CA VAL A 276 -9.01 23.16 -28.31
C VAL A 276 -9.38 22.84 -26.87
N PRO A 277 -9.78 23.82 -26.05
CA PRO A 277 -10.27 23.57 -24.70
C PRO A 277 -11.43 22.56 -24.70
N GLY A 278 -11.40 21.63 -23.74
CA GLY A 278 -12.32 20.51 -23.61
C GLY A 278 -12.02 19.31 -24.51
N ALA A 279 -11.03 19.39 -25.41
CA ALA A 279 -10.66 18.24 -26.24
C ALA A 279 -10.09 17.10 -25.39
N ALA A 280 -10.50 15.88 -25.70
CA ALA A 280 -10.05 14.67 -25.03
C ALA A 280 -8.80 14.09 -25.71
N LEU A 281 -7.79 13.73 -24.91
CA LEU A 281 -6.66 12.91 -25.33
C LEU A 281 -6.83 11.53 -24.70
N GLN A 282 -7.30 10.57 -25.48
CA GLN A 282 -7.56 9.23 -24.97
C GLN A 282 -6.29 8.38 -24.96
N THR A 283 -6.08 7.70 -23.84
CA THR A 283 -5.18 6.57 -23.71
C THR A 283 -5.96 5.34 -23.31
N ASP A 284 -5.31 4.19 -23.27
CA ASP A 284 -5.92 2.92 -22.88
C ASP A 284 -6.48 2.93 -21.45
N TYR A 285 -5.85 3.69 -20.54
CA TYR A 285 -6.24 3.74 -19.13
C TYR A 285 -7.06 4.98 -18.77
N VAL A 286 -6.58 6.16 -19.18
CA VAL A 286 -7.15 7.47 -18.77
C VAL A 286 -7.50 8.31 -19.99
N THR A 287 -8.61 9.03 -19.90
CA THR A 287 -8.92 10.15 -20.80
C THR A 287 -8.42 11.46 -20.20
N TYR A 288 -7.38 12.03 -20.79
CA TYR A 288 -6.90 13.37 -20.43
C TYR A 288 -7.73 14.44 -21.13
N ARG A 289 -7.75 15.66 -20.59
CA ARG A 289 -8.43 16.82 -21.20
C ARG A 289 -7.48 17.99 -21.40
N LEU A 290 -7.76 18.79 -22.42
CA LEU A 290 -7.10 20.07 -22.64
C LEU A 290 -7.90 21.19 -21.98
N GLU A 291 -7.30 21.93 -21.08
CA GLU A 291 -7.91 23.07 -20.41
C GLU A 291 -7.19 24.37 -20.80
N GLN A 292 -7.93 25.46 -20.99
CA GLN A 292 -7.32 26.74 -21.33
C GLN A 292 -6.66 27.35 -20.10
N ALA A 293 -5.32 27.50 -20.13
CA ALA A 293 -4.57 28.16 -19.07
C ALA A 293 -4.34 29.64 -19.38
N GLU A 294 -3.88 29.93 -20.60
CA GLU A 294 -3.58 31.27 -21.12
C GLU A 294 -3.97 31.33 -22.60
N PRO A 295 -4.10 32.50 -23.27
CA PRO A 295 -4.64 32.60 -24.63
C PRO A 295 -4.05 31.62 -25.66
N ASP A 296 -2.74 31.34 -25.56
CA ASP A 296 -2.01 30.43 -26.46
C ASP A 296 -1.41 29.22 -25.70
N VAL A 297 -1.90 28.91 -24.50
CA VAL A 297 -1.42 27.79 -23.67
C VAL A 297 -2.58 26.91 -23.22
N LEU A 298 -2.50 25.60 -23.51
CA LEU A 298 -3.40 24.57 -23.01
C LEU A 298 -2.68 23.68 -21.99
N ASP A 299 -3.26 23.52 -20.81
CA ASP A 299 -2.83 22.53 -19.84
C ASP A 299 -3.50 21.19 -20.12
N VAL A 300 -2.73 20.12 -20.05
CA VAL A 300 -3.27 18.77 -20.03
C VAL A 300 -3.64 18.43 -18.59
N THR A 301 -4.87 17.98 -18.39
CA THR A 301 -5.38 17.51 -17.09
C THR A 301 -5.77 16.04 -17.15
N SER A 302 -5.71 15.37 -16.01
CA SER A 302 -6.26 14.02 -15.80
C SER A 302 -7.30 14.05 -14.67
N PRO A 303 -8.12 13.00 -14.50
CA PRO A 303 -8.82 12.78 -13.24
C PRO A 303 -7.84 12.84 -12.05
N ASP A 304 -8.32 13.32 -10.91
CA ASP A 304 -7.52 13.46 -9.71
C ASP A 304 -7.58 12.19 -8.86
N PHE A 305 -6.50 11.39 -8.89
CA PHE A 305 -6.40 10.14 -8.13
C PHE A 305 -5.91 10.32 -6.68
N SER A 306 -5.85 11.56 -6.17
CA SER A 306 -5.44 11.81 -4.78
C SER A 306 -6.41 11.22 -3.76
N HIS A 307 -7.69 11.16 -4.09
CA HIS A 307 -8.75 10.64 -3.21
C HIS A 307 -9.99 10.24 -4.04
N PRO A 308 -10.82 9.27 -3.62
CA PRO A 308 -12.01 8.87 -4.37
C PRO A 308 -13.01 10.02 -4.64
N LEU A 309 -13.16 10.97 -3.73
CA LEU A 309 -13.99 12.17 -3.96
C LEU A 309 -13.38 13.13 -5.00
N ALA A 310 -12.05 13.28 -4.97
CA ALA A 310 -11.33 14.08 -5.95
C ALA A 310 -11.43 13.44 -7.34
N TYR A 311 -11.38 12.11 -7.43
CA TYR A 311 -11.55 11.38 -8.69
C TYR A 311 -12.92 11.66 -9.32
N ARG A 312 -14.01 11.62 -8.52
CA ARG A 312 -15.39 11.76 -9.02
C ARG A 312 -15.72 13.13 -9.60
N SER A 313 -15.01 14.18 -9.20
CA SER A 313 -15.41 15.57 -9.48
C SER A 313 -14.28 16.51 -9.88
N GLY A 314 -13.04 16.12 -9.63
CA GLY A 314 -11.84 16.90 -9.81
C GLY A 314 -11.00 16.44 -10.99
N THR A 315 -10.20 17.38 -11.48
CA THR A 315 -9.11 17.11 -12.40
C THR A 315 -7.86 17.79 -11.88
N THR A 316 -6.70 17.26 -12.22
CA THR A 316 -5.41 17.79 -11.82
C THR A 316 -4.51 18.04 -13.04
N VAL A 317 -3.68 19.06 -12.95
CA VAL A 317 -2.61 19.34 -13.94
C VAL A 317 -1.36 18.48 -13.71
N ASP A 318 -1.26 17.82 -12.54
CA ASP A 318 -0.18 16.87 -12.23
C ASP A 318 -0.52 15.49 -12.78
N LEU A 319 0.07 15.15 -13.93
CA LEU A 319 -0.21 13.90 -14.64
C LEU A 319 0.53 12.69 -14.07
N THR A 320 1.30 12.86 -12.99
CA THR A 320 2.23 11.85 -12.48
C THR A 320 1.54 10.52 -12.19
N GLU A 321 0.43 10.53 -11.45
CA GLU A 321 -0.33 9.32 -11.09
C GLU A 321 -0.86 8.58 -12.33
N ALA A 322 -1.54 9.33 -13.21
CA ALA A 322 -2.19 8.79 -14.40
C ALA A 322 -1.16 8.15 -15.36
N VAL A 323 -0.05 8.85 -15.59
CA VAL A 323 1.03 8.37 -16.46
C VAL A 323 1.77 7.20 -15.83
N PHE A 324 2.03 7.24 -14.52
CA PHE A 324 2.68 6.14 -13.82
C PHE A 324 1.87 4.85 -13.89
N ALA A 325 0.55 4.92 -13.63
CA ALA A 325 -0.32 3.76 -13.72
C ALA A 325 -0.34 3.16 -15.14
N HIS A 326 -0.38 4.00 -16.17
CA HIS A 326 -0.28 3.54 -17.55
C HIS A 326 1.04 2.79 -17.84
N VAL A 327 2.17 3.33 -17.38
CA VAL A 327 3.49 2.68 -17.52
C VAL A 327 3.53 1.35 -16.77
N GLN A 328 2.96 1.28 -15.58
CA GLN A 328 2.90 0.05 -14.78
C GLN A 328 2.06 -1.03 -15.47
N GLN A 329 0.92 -0.67 -16.04
CA GLN A 329 0.10 -1.60 -16.83
C GLN A 329 0.86 -2.18 -18.02
N GLN A 330 1.53 -1.33 -18.81
CA GLN A 330 2.32 -1.79 -19.96
C GLN A 330 3.48 -2.70 -19.53
N THR A 331 4.16 -2.34 -18.43
CA THR A 331 5.27 -3.12 -17.88
C THR A 331 4.80 -4.48 -17.39
N LEU A 332 3.70 -4.53 -16.63
CA LEU A 332 3.14 -5.75 -16.09
C LEU A 332 2.66 -6.69 -17.20
N VAL A 333 1.94 -6.18 -18.19
CA VAL A 333 1.51 -6.97 -19.36
C VAL A 333 2.71 -7.55 -20.11
N GLY A 334 3.75 -6.74 -20.33
CA GLY A 334 4.99 -7.19 -20.95
C GLY A 334 5.66 -8.33 -20.18
N ARG A 335 5.76 -8.21 -18.85
CA ARG A 335 6.30 -9.26 -17.96
C ARG A 335 5.45 -10.52 -17.95
N ALA A 336 4.13 -10.39 -17.99
CA ALA A 336 3.21 -11.53 -18.05
C ALA A 336 3.28 -12.29 -19.39
N GLY A 337 3.80 -11.66 -20.45
CA GLY A 337 3.86 -12.27 -21.78
C GLY A 337 2.47 -12.55 -22.37
N VAL A 338 1.52 -11.64 -22.12
CA VAL A 338 0.12 -11.72 -22.58
C VAL A 338 -0.25 -10.49 -23.40
N GLY A 339 -1.37 -10.55 -24.13
CA GLY A 339 -1.94 -9.38 -24.78
C GLY A 339 -2.62 -8.46 -23.76
N ALA A 340 -2.40 -7.16 -23.86
CA ALA A 340 -3.11 -6.17 -23.04
C ALA A 340 -4.60 -6.15 -23.39
N GLU A 341 -5.44 -6.11 -22.36
CA GLU A 341 -6.86 -5.80 -22.48
C GLU A 341 -7.19 -4.71 -21.45
N PRO A 342 -6.92 -3.43 -21.76
CA PRO A 342 -6.98 -2.38 -20.76
C PRO A 342 -8.39 -2.15 -20.23
N THR A 343 -8.47 -1.88 -18.93
CA THR A 343 -9.68 -1.39 -18.24
C THR A 343 -9.56 0.12 -18.14
N HIS A 344 -10.49 0.87 -18.71
CA HIS A 344 -10.48 2.33 -18.58
C HIS A 344 -10.87 2.73 -17.15
N VAL A 345 -10.41 3.88 -16.66
CA VAL A 345 -10.72 4.34 -15.30
C VAL A 345 -12.23 4.49 -15.02
N ASP A 346 -13.00 4.84 -16.04
CA ASP A 346 -14.47 4.94 -15.96
C ASP A 346 -15.19 3.59 -16.12
N ASP A 347 -14.47 2.49 -16.39
CA ASP A 347 -15.07 1.15 -16.40
C ASP A 347 -15.29 0.68 -14.96
N THR A 348 -16.41 -0.01 -14.72
CA THR A 348 -16.78 -0.48 -13.39
C THR A 348 -16.17 -1.83 -13.05
N ILE A 349 -15.65 -1.95 -11.83
CA ILE A 349 -15.14 -3.17 -11.22
C ILE A 349 -16.17 -3.67 -10.20
N GLY A 350 -16.45 -4.97 -10.21
CA GLY A 350 -17.19 -5.61 -9.14
C GLY A 350 -16.27 -5.84 -7.94
N ILE A 351 -16.58 -5.34 -6.76
CA ILE A 351 -15.73 -5.50 -5.58
C ILE A 351 -16.57 -5.80 -4.35
N GLN A 352 -16.18 -6.79 -3.55
CA GLN A 352 -16.88 -7.09 -2.31
C GLN A 352 -16.81 -5.90 -1.35
N ARG A 353 -17.92 -5.60 -0.67
CA ARG A 353 -18.01 -4.52 0.31
C ARG A 353 -16.91 -4.62 1.36
N ALA A 354 -16.65 -5.80 1.91
CA ALA A 354 -15.56 -6.00 2.87
C ALA A 354 -14.19 -5.57 2.34
N VAL A 355 -13.95 -5.72 1.03
CA VAL A 355 -12.71 -5.29 0.40
C VAL A 355 -12.69 -3.78 0.23
N VAL A 356 -13.79 -3.17 -0.22
CA VAL A 356 -13.90 -1.70 -0.28
C VAL A 356 -13.66 -1.09 1.10
N ASP A 357 -14.36 -1.58 2.12
CA ASP A 357 -14.26 -1.08 3.49
C ASP A 357 -12.82 -1.24 4.00
N ALA A 358 -12.22 -2.43 3.86
CA ALA A 358 -10.84 -2.67 4.27
C ALA A 358 -9.83 -1.77 3.55
N LEU A 359 -9.93 -1.62 2.22
CA LEU A 359 -9.00 -0.80 1.44
C LEU A 359 -9.18 0.69 1.71
N ALA A 360 -10.43 1.16 1.78
CA ALA A 360 -10.75 2.53 2.20
C ALA A 360 -10.22 2.80 3.62
N ASP A 361 -10.25 1.78 4.48
CA ASP A 361 -9.76 1.84 5.84
C ASP A 361 -8.24 1.71 6.00
N GLY A 362 -7.50 1.47 4.91
CA GLY A 362 -6.06 1.20 4.95
C GLY A 362 -5.72 -0.12 5.66
N GLN A 363 -6.70 -1.02 5.82
CA GLN A 363 -6.49 -2.34 6.39
C GLN A 363 -5.86 -3.25 5.36
N ARG A 364 -4.93 -4.09 5.83
CA ARG A 364 -4.42 -5.18 5.03
C ARG A 364 -5.50 -6.21 4.77
N ILE A 365 -5.65 -6.58 3.51
CA ILE A 365 -6.56 -7.62 3.09
C ILE A 365 -5.95 -8.46 1.98
N GLY A 366 -6.08 -9.79 2.11
CA GLY A 366 -5.84 -10.69 1.01
C GLY A 366 -6.97 -10.58 0.01
N VAL A 367 -6.65 -10.30 -1.25
CA VAL A 367 -7.64 -10.16 -2.31
C VAL A 367 -7.38 -11.15 -3.45
N VAL A 368 -8.46 -11.56 -4.09
CA VAL A 368 -8.42 -12.31 -5.35
C VAL A 368 -9.10 -11.45 -6.40
N LEU A 369 -8.37 -11.09 -7.44
CA LEU A 369 -8.88 -10.46 -8.64
C LEU A 369 -9.15 -11.57 -9.65
N ASP A 370 -10.36 -11.58 -10.19
CA ASP A 370 -10.77 -12.49 -11.25
C ASP A 370 -11.35 -11.69 -12.41
N ARG A 371 -10.85 -11.92 -13.63
CA ARG A 371 -11.36 -11.26 -14.84
C ARG A 371 -12.16 -12.23 -15.67
N MET A 372 -13.47 -12.04 -15.67
CA MET A 372 -14.41 -12.90 -16.39
C MET A 372 -14.88 -12.28 -17.70
N ALA A 373 -15.21 -13.13 -18.67
CA ALA A 373 -15.92 -12.71 -19.88
C ALA A 373 -17.36 -12.32 -19.51
N LEU A 374 -17.81 -11.13 -19.90
CA LEU A 374 -19.15 -10.64 -19.55
C LEU A 374 -20.23 -10.97 -20.58
N GLY A 375 -19.86 -11.43 -21.78
CA GLY A 375 -20.82 -11.69 -22.86
C GLY A 375 -21.69 -10.46 -23.16
N ASP A 376 -23.01 -10.64 -23.17
CA ASP A 376 -23.99 -9.58 -23.41
C ASP A 376 -24.25 -8.66 -22.20
N ALA A 377 -23.64 -8.93 -21.03
CA ALA A 377 -23.80 -8.17 -19.79
C ALA A 377 -22.64 -7.19 -19.54
N ASP A 378 -22.07 -6.62 -20.60
CA ASP A 378 -20.89 -5.74 -20.55
C ASP A 378 -21.20 -4.31 -20.07
N ARG A 379 -22.47 -4.00 -19.78
CA ARG A 379 -22.91 -2.69 -19.28
C ARG A 379 -23.89 -2.79 -18.10
N LEU A 380 -23.87 -1.78 -17.25
CA LEU A 380 -24.86 -1.50 -16.22
C LEU A 380 -26.11 -0.84 -16.83
N ASP A 381 -27.20 -0.77 -16.06
CA ASP A 381 -28.48 -0.19 -16.49
C ASP A 381 -28.37 1.30 -16.86
N ASP A 382 -27.40 2.01 -16.28
CA ASP A 382 -27.07 3.42 -16.58
C ASP A 382 -26.17 3.58 -17.82
N GLY A 383 -25.77 2.47 -18.45
CA GLY A 383 -24.90 2.43 -19.62
C GLY A 383 -23.41 2.40 -19.30
N THR A 384 -23.00 2.43 -18.03
CA THR A 384 -21.58 2.32 -17.64
C THR A 384 -21.04 0.96 -18.03
N ARG A 385 -19.83 0.92 -18.62
CA ARG A 385 -19.20 -0.32 -19.06
C ARG A 385 -18.63 -1.07 -17.87
N ARG A 386 -18.90 -2.36 -17.80
CA ARG A 386 -18.28 -3.27 -16.84
C ARG A 386 -16.95 -3.77 -17.39
N SER A 387 -15.93 -3.75 -16.55
CA SER A 387 -14.57 -4.18 -16.91
C SER A 387 -14.39 -5.71 -17.02
N GLY A 388 -15.29 -6.46 -16.37
CA GLY A 388 -15.15 -7.91 -16.18
C GLY A 388 -14.29 -8.29 -14.98
N TRP A 389 -13.65 -7.32 -14.31
CA TRP A 389 -12.94 -7.54 -13.06
C TRP A 389 -13.88 -7.68 -11.89
N PHE A 390 -13.59 -8.70 -11.08
CA PHE A 390 -14.18 -8.91 -9.77
C PHE A 390 -13.09 -9.04 -8.72
N VAL A 391 -13.24 -8.35 -7.60
CA VAL A 391 -12.30 -8.36 -6.49
C VAL A 391 -12.98 -8.91 -5.24
N TRP A 392 -12.43 -10.02 -4.76
CA TRP A 392 -12.96 -10.78 -3.64
C TRP A 392 -11.99 -10.74 -2.47
N ALA A 393 -12.51 -10.74 -1.25
CA ALA A 393 -11.69 -11.09 -0.08
C ALA A 393 -11.25 -12.55 -0.20
N ASN A 394 -10.05 -12.86 0.26
CA ASN A 394 -9.53 -14.22 0.27
C ASN A 394 -10.45 -15.14 1.09
N ALA A 395 -10.54 -16.42 0.69
CA ALA A 395 -11.47 -17.41 1.25
C ALA A 395 -11.27 -17.71 2.74
N SER A 396 -10.12 -17.33 3.32
CA SER A 396 -9.85 -17.43 4.75
C SER A 396 -10.56 -16.36 5.60
N THR A 397 -11.15 -15.35 4.97
CA THR A 397 -11.81 -14.24 5.67
C THR A 397 -13.28 -14.59 5.95
N GLU A 398 -13.65 -14.73 7.22
CA GLU A 398 -15.04 -14.90 7.62
C GLU A 398 -15.80 -13.57 7.47
N LEU A 399 -16.78 -13.55 6.57
CA LEU A 399 -17.58 -12.36 6.27
C LEU A 399 -19.06 -12.56 6.61
N THR A 400 -19.71 -11.49 7.06
CA THR A 400 -21.17 -11.41 7.15
C THR A 400 -21.81 -11.33 5.77
N GLU A 401 -23.14 -11.48 5.68
CA GLU A 401 -23.85 -11.40 4.40
C GLU A 401 -23.72 -10.01 3.74
N ASP A 402 -23.82 -8.94 4.52
CA ASP A 402 -23.64 -7.56 4.01
C ASP A 402 -22.21 -7.33 3.48
N GLN A 403 -21.22 -7.86 4.19
CA GLN A 403 -19.81 -7.80 3.80
C GLN A 403 -19.49 -8.57 2.50
N ARG A 404 -20.32 -9.57 2.15
CA ARG A 404 -20.19 -10.32 0.89
C ARG A 404 -20.85 -9.63 -0.31
N ALA A 405 -21.63 -8.56 -0.08
CA ALA A 405 -22.30 -7.84 -1.16
C ALA A 405 -21.27 -7.31 -2.17
N VAL A 406 -21.54 -7.48 -3.46
CA VAL A 406 -20.70 -6.95 -4.53
C VAL A 406 -21.16 -5.53 -4.87
N LEU A 407 -20.25 -4.59 -4.74
CA LEU A 407 -20.39 -3.21 -5.15
C LEU A 407 -19.83 -3.03 -6.55
N ASN A 408 -20.43 -2.13 -7.32
CA ASN A 408 -19.92 -1.69 -8.61
C ASN A 408 -19.21 -0.35 -8.37
N VAL A 409 -17.89 -0.32 -8.54
CA VAL A 409 -17.05 0.86 -8.26
C VAL A 409 -16.17 1.14 -9.48
N ASP A 410 -16.02 2.41 -9.86
CA ASP A 410 -15.16 2.79 -10.99
C ASP A 410 -13.71 2.39 -10.74
N ALA A 411 -13.03 1.90 -11.79
CA ALA A 411 -11.63 1.50 -11.70
C ALA A 411 -10.71 2.64 -11.23
N GLY A 412 -11.02 3.88 -11.62
CA GLY A 412 -10.29 5.07 -11.17
C GLY A 412 -10.56 5.42 -9.71
N GLU A 413 -11.76 5.14 -9.21
CA GLU A 413 -12.06 5.31 -7.79
C GLU A 413 -11.27 4.29 -6.96
N VAL A 414 -11.25 3.01 -7.37
CA VAL A 414 -10.41 1.99 -6.72
C VAL A 414 -8.93 2.38 -6.76
N HIS A 415 -8.43 2.89 -7.90
CA HIS A 415 -7.07 3.36 -8.04
C HIS A 415 -6.73 4.44 -6.99
N SER A 416 -7.65 5.37 -6.70
CA SER A 416 -7.37 6.47 -5.77
C SER A 416 -7.02 6.03 -4.34
N TYR A 417 -7.50 4.87 -3.87
CA TYR A 417 -7.21 4.34 -2.53
C TYR A 417 -6.47 2.99 -2.53
N ALA A 418 -6.35 2.30 -3.65
CA ALA A 418 -5.67 1.02 -3.81
C ALA A 418 -4.84 0.98 -5.09
N ARG A 419 -3.83 1.87 -5.17
CA ARG A 419 -3.04 2.12 -6.38
C ARG A 419 -2.32 0.90 -6.93
N TRP A 420 -1.93 -0.02 -6.06
CA TRP A 420 -1.31 -1.30 -6.44
C TRP A 420 -2.21 -2.22 -7.26
N LEU A 421 -3.53 -2.00 -7.30
CA LEU A 421 -4.42 -2.77 -8.16
C LEU A 421 -4.33 -2.35 -9.63
N ALA A 422 -4.07 -1.06 -9.90
CA ALA A 422 -4.12 -0.48 -11.24
C ALA A 422 -3.27 -1.21 -12.30
N PRO A 423 -2.04 -1.70 -12.00
CA PRO A 423 -1.23 -2.44 -12.96
C PRO A 423 -1.91 -3.71 -13.49
N TYR A 424 -2.65 -4.41 -12.62
CA TYR A 424 -3.27 -5.70 -12.94
C TYR A 424 -4.50 -5.55 -13.83
N LEU A 425 -5.15 -4.38 -13.82
CA LEU A 425 -6.40 -4.13 -14.55
C LEU A 425 -6.24 -4.17 -16.08
N ALA A 426 -5.00 -4.20 -16.59
CA ALA A 426 -4.71 -4.37 -18.01
C ALA A 426 -4.53 -5.83 -18.45
N LEU A 427 -4.53 -6.80 -17.53
CA LEU A 427 -4.39 -8.22 -17.85
C LEU A 427 -5.68 -8.78 -18.48
N PRO A 428 -5.59 -9.73 -19.44
CA PRO A 428 -6.71 -10.17 -20.26
C PRO A 428 -7.75 -11.01 -19.49
N VAL A 429 -8.92 -11.19 -20.09
CA VAL A 429 -9.95 -12.12 -19.59
C VAL A 429 -9.37 -13.53 -19.34
N GLY A 430 -9.86 -14.19 -18.29
CA GLY A 430 -9.33 -15.46 -17.77
C GLY A 430 -8.18 -15.26 -16.79
N THR A 431 -7.79 -14.01 -16.50
CA THR A 431 -6.76 -13.74 -15.49
C THR A 431 -7.33 -13.88 -14.09
N MET A 432 -6.64 -14.66 -13.26
CA MET A 432 -6.85 -14.71 -11.82
C MET A 432 -5.55 -14.30 -11.11
N VAL A 433 -5.61 -13.24 -10.31
CA VAL A 433 -4.50 -12.72 -9.50
C VAL A 433 -4.88 -12.83 -8.04
N GLN A 434 -4.02 -13.43 -7.23
CA GLN A 434 -4.12 -13.35 -5.78
C GLN A 434 -3.03 -12.43 -5.25
N LEU A 435 -3.47 -11.45 -4.47
CA LEU A 435 -2.63 -10.48 -3.81
C LEU A 435 -2.85 -10.59 -2.30
N PHE A 436 -1.82 -10.28 -1.54
CA PHE A 436 -1.97 -9.96 -0.14
C PHE A 436 -1.44 -8.55 0.04
N ASP A 437 -2.35 -7.61 0.26
CA ASP A 437 -2.01 -6.19 0.15
C ASP A 437 -1.45 -5.89 -1.27
N ASP A 438 -0.32 -5.19 -1.39
CA ASP A 438 0.33 -4.91 -2.67
C ASP A 438 1.21 -6.05 -3.21
N GLN A 439 1.34 -7.16 -2.48
CA GLN A 439 2.22 -8.26 -2.85
C GLN A 439 1.53 -9.31 -3.71
N LEU A 440 2.18 -9.66 -4.82
CA LEU A 440 1.76 -10.76 -5.68
C LEU A 440 2.01 -12.11 -5.02
N VAL A 441 0.93 -12.83 -4.68
CA VAL A 441 1.02 -14.21 -4.17
C VAL A 441 1.07 -15.19 -5.33
N ARG A 442 0.18 -15.03 -6.31
CA ARG A 442 0.14 -15.84 -7.54
C ARG A 442 -0.69 -15.14 -8.61
N ALA A 443 -0.32 -15.34 -9.87
CA ALA A 443 -1.19 -14.99 -10.99
C ALA A 443 -1.24 -16.13 -12.00
N HIS A 444 -2.43 -16.37 -12.55
CA HIS A 444 -2.67 -17.41 -13.53
C HIS A 444 -3.53 -16.86 -14.66
N LEU A 445 -3.25 -17.31 -15.87
CA LEU A 445 -4.19 -17.26 -16.98
C LEU A 445 -4.92 -18.59 -17.02
N VAL A 446 -6.21 -18.55 -16.79
CA VAL A 446 -7.11 -19.70 -16.66
C VAL A 446 -7.95 -19.85 -17.92
N ASP A 447 -8.08 -21.08 -18.39
CA ASP A 447 -9.04 -21.46 -19.44
C ASP A 447 -10.40 -21.74 -18.75
N PRO A 448 -11.40 -20.84 -18.90
CA PRO A 448 -12.65 -20.94 -18.16
C PRO A 448 -13.44 -22.20 -18.51
N ASP A 449 -13.49 -22.59 -19.79
CA ASP A 449 -14.22 -23.77 -20.24
C ASP A 449 -13.63 -25.05 -19.62
N ARG A 450 -12.30 -25.10 -19.50
CA ARG A 450 -11.61 -26.24 -18.89
C ARG A 450 -11.71 -26.23 -17.37
N LEU A 451 -11.71 -25.05 -16.74
CA LEU A 451 -11.93 -24.94 -15.31
C LEU A 451 -13.33 -25.46 -14.95
N ASP A 452 -14.36 -25.00 -15.65
CA ASP A 452 -15.76 -25.40 -15.41
C ASP A 452 -15.92 -26.92 -15.57
N ALA A 453 -15.40 -27.49 -16.66
CA ALA A 453 -15.42 -28.93 -16.88
C ALA A 453 -14.68 -29.72 -15.78
N ALA A 454 -13.58 -29.18 -15.25
CA ALA A 454 -12.82 -29.81 -14.18
C ALA A 454 -13.54 -29.73 -12.81
N VAL A 455 -14.21 -28.61 -12.52
CA VAL A 455 -15.03 -28.43 -11.32
C VAL A 455 -16.22 -29.39 -11.34
N GLU A 456 -16.91 -29.52 -12.48
CA GLU A 456 -18.04 -30.46 -12.64
C GLU A 456 -17.62 -31.92 -12.52
N SER A 457 -16.50 -32.30 -13.14
CA SER A 457 -16.03 -33.68 -13.14
C SER A 457 -15.32 -34.12 -11.86
N SER A 458 -14.80 -33.17 -11.07
CA SER A 458 -14.02 -33.44 -9.85
C SER A 458 -14.30 -32.40 -8.75
N PRO A 459 -15.52 -32.33 -8.19
CA PRO A 459 -15.92 -31.30 -7.23
C PRO A 459 -15.17 -31.36 -5.88
N ALA A 460 -14.44 -32.45 -5.61
CA ALA A 460 -13.59 -32.59 -4.43
C ALA A 460 -12.22 -31.91 -4.56
N ARG A 461 -11.80 -31.55 -5.78
CA ARG A 461 -10.54 -30.83 -6.00
C ARG A 461 -10.65 -29.40 -5.48
N THR A 462 -9.64 -28.96 -4.77
CA THR A 462 -9.53 -27.56 -4.34
C THR A 462 -9.17 -26.66 -5.52
N MET A 463 -9.47 -25.36 -5.41
CA MET A 463 -9.06 -24.39 -6.44
C MET A 463 -7.53 -24.36 -6.63
N GLY A 464 -6.75 -24.57 -5.57
CA GLY A 464 -5.29 -24.67 -5.69
C GLY A 464 -4.84 -25.87 -6.54
N GLU A 465 -5.50 -27.02 -6.40
CA GLU A 465 -5.21 -28.21 -7.22
C GLU A 465 -5.65 -28.03 -8.67
N LEU A 466 -6.71 -27.27 -8.93
CA LEU A 466 -7.17 -26.96 -10.29
C LEU A 466 -6.20 -25.99 -10.99
N LEU A 467 -5.77 -24.93 -10.29
CA LEU A 467 -4.81 -23.96 -10.83
C LEU A 467 -3.40 -24.53 -11.03
N ALA A 468 -3.05 -25.61 -10.31
CA ALA A 468 -1.79 -26.34 -10.53
C ALA A 468 -1.82 -27.22 -11.79
N ASP A 469 -2.98 -27.42 -12.42
CA ASP A 469 -3.11 -28.24 -13.62
C ASP A 469 -2.77 -27.41 -14.88
N PRO A 470 -1.67 -27.73 -15.59
CA PRO A 470 -1.24 -26.96 -16.75
C PRO A 470 -2.21 -27.03 -17.93
N GLN A 471 -3.19 -27.94 -17.90
CA GLN A 471 -4.27 -27.97 -18.88
C GLN A 471 -5.36 -26.94 -18.58
N ILE A 472 -5.50 -26.49 -17.32
CA ILE A 472 -6.54 -25.57 -16.87
C ILE A 472 -5.99 -24.15 -16.73
N ALA A 473 -4.80 -24.03 -16.14
CA ALA A 473 -4.21 -22.73 -15.83
C ALA A 473 -2.73 -22.70 -16.17
N ARG A 474 -2.26 -21.56 -16.65
CA ARG A 474 -0.84 -21.27 -16.87
C ARG A 474 -0.43 -20.15 -15.91
N PRO A 475 0.61 -20.34 -15.09
CA PRO A 475 1.09 -19.25 -14.25
C PRO A 475 1.63 -18.12 -15.12
N ILE A 476 1.29 -16.89 -14.74
CA ILE A 476 1.80 -15.66 -15.34
C ILE A 476 2.43 -14.84 -14.21
N LEU A 477 3.42 -14.01 -14.51
CA LEU A 477 4.14 -13.24 -13.49
C LEU A 477 4.78 -14.14 -12.43
N VAL A 478 5.39 -15.25 -12.87
CA VAL A 478 6.21 -16.10 -12.00
C VAL A 478 7.44 -15.29 -11.60
N GLU A 479 7.85 -15.37 -10.34
CA GLU A 479 9.17 -14.86 -9.93
C GLU A 479 10.22 -15.46 -10.88
N ASP A 480 11.03 -14.61 -11.52
CA ASP A 480 12.10 -15.06 -12.40
C ASP A 480 13.07 -15.96 -11.60
N ASP A 481 12.90 -17.26 -11.74
CA ASP A 481 13.99 -18.21 -11.56
C ASP A 481 14.96 -17.99 -12.73
N SER A 482 16.08 -17.35 -12.44
CA SER A 482 17.32 -17.27 -13.24
C SER A 482 17.36 -16.34 -14.46
N THR A 483 18.13 -15.25 -14.33
CA THR A 483 19.18 -14.90 -15.31
C THR A 483 20.30 -14.11 -14.64
N GLY A 484 21.52 -14.67 -14.66
CA GLY A 484 22.79 -13.93 -14.73
C GLY A 484 23.54 -13.68 -13.44
#